data_AF-A0AAV9X7D2-F1
#
_entry.id   AF-A0AAV9X7D2-F1
#
_cell.length_a   1.000
_cell.length_b   1.000
_cell.length_c   1.000
_cell.angle_alpha   90.00
_cell.angle_beta   90.00
_cell.angle_gamma   90.00
#
_symmetry.space_group_name_H-M   'P 1'
#
loop_
_entity.id
_entity.type
_entity.pdbx_description
1 polymer ?
#
loop_
_entity_poly.entity_id
_entity_poly.type
_entity_poly.pdbx_seq_one_letter_code
_entity_poly.pdbx_strand_id
1 'polypeptide(L)'
;MAAEAKPLDISGIFTPSRIFHPPDNGFERHEWHQPESFSIVWEKSCSSEIPMLSLSQYESIIVRVLLQPEYLSPIVARADIVSDCPGTDTCDTDIGFVGEFLGFQVSRRLIVKNIPRNPMKDRAVDESIWVFERIVDDSHNGILIVVVPHVSPGIAELPFYFPDTKAIAIEVSGSMLSIHRLAQTISSPGFSSADWKDEDRTQRMLKRLLEVLTKRLRAPDYVKRVHHDNVVPREKYQDVYQKLKAKYADQLCQLFASSGYEGKGCREVDKIFEELGIASFCICLWEEMYGPQTSQEGTKLEKDEPGTNSSPTVDASFVGFVDLGCGSGVLTYVLRREGWPGYGFDARKRKIWKLFDPDVASCLIESTLLPSAIDGSITFTSSAITISNPIPSSGLYIGEEGPAGYPSPLYTVPGSTKIYHSGVFPERTFLICNHGDELTAWTPLLAALSKCPFVIIPCCSFDLAGRKFRAATRKQLCQGQQQRRELKRSTYQSLIDYIENLSVEVGFKIEKEWLRIPSTRNLAILGTVSPMSGKNSCEPLVKKIIRREGGEGWVAMVTANKETEILESNNVTDQADH
;
A
#
# COMPACT_ATOMS: atom_id res chain seq x y z
N MET A 1 20.51 -34.59 31.35
CA MET A 1 21.36 -33.46 30.95
C MET A 1 21.25 -33.36 29.45
N ALA A 2 20.48 -32.41 28.92
CA ALA A 2 20.52 -32.13 27.49
C ALA A 2 21.90 -31.56 27.20
N ALA A 3 22.72 -32.25 26.40
CA ALA A 3 23.96 -31.69 25.93
C ALA A 3 23.60 -30.41 25.17
N GLU A 4 24.12 -29.26 25.60
CA GLU A 4 24.05 -28.03 24.79
C GLU A 4 24.62 -28.39 23.42
N ALA A 5 23.76 -28.37 22.39
CA ALA A 5 24.20 -28.61 21.02
C ALA A 5 25.26 -27.55 20.70
N LYS A 6 26.52 -27.98 20.62
CA LYS A 6 27.60 -27.07 20.24
C LYS A 6 27.28 -26.53 18.84
N PRO A 7 27.43 -25.21 18.62
CA PRO A 7 27.21 -24.62 17.30
C PRO A 7 28.12 -25.30 16.28
N LEU A 8 27.60 -25.56 15.07
CA LEU A 8 28.38 -26.17 14.01
C LEU A 8 29.47 -25.20 13.55
N ASP A 9 30.72 -25.66 13.55
CA ASP A 9 31.78 -24.96 12.83
C ASP A 9 31.59 -25.24 11.34
N ILE A 10 31.06 -24.26 10.62
CA ILE A 10 30.76 -24.42 9.20
C ILE A 10 32.03 -24.33 8.32
N SER A 11 33.16 -23.85 8.86
CA SER A 11 34.41 -23.76 8.10
C SER A 11 34.94 -25.15 7.72
N GLY A 12 34.78 -26.13 8.60
CA GLY A 12 35.26 -27.51 8.39
C GLY A 12 34.38 -28.37 7.47
N ILE A 13 33.18 -27.91 7.12
CA ILE A 13 32.24 -28.62 6.24
C ILE A 13 32.04 -27.90 4.91
N PHE A 14 32.60 -26.72 4.73
CA PHE A 14 32.42 -25.94 3.51
C PHE A 14 33.48 -26.28 2.47
N THR A 15 33.04 -26.64 1.27
CA THR A 15 33.89 -26.98 0.13
C THR A 15 33.87 -25.80 -0.85
N PRO A 16 34.97 -25.03 -0.98
CA PRO A 16 34.99 -23.79 -1.75
C PRO A 16 34.61 -23.99 -3.22
N SER A 17 33.71 -23.15 -3.76
CA SER A 17 33.44 -23.07 -5.20
C SER A 17 34.30 -22.01 -5.91
N ARG A 18 34.31 -22.04 -7.25
CA ARG A 18 34.94 -21.00 -8.09
C ARG A 18 34.07 -19.75 -8.27
N ILE A 19 32.78 -19.77 -7.92
CA ILE A 19 31.82 -18.72 -8.33
C ILE A 19 31.01 -18.20 -7.14
N PHE A 20 31.43 -17.08 -6.55
CA PHE A 20 30.68 -16.38 -5.50
C PHE A 20 29.98 -15.10 -6.00
N HIS A 21 30.21 -14.74 -7.26
CA HIS A 21 29.82 -13.46 -7.86
C HIS A 21 29.19 -13.71 -9.24
N PRO A 22 28.42 -12.75 -9.79
CA PRO A 22 27.95 -12.86 -11.17
C PRO A 22 29.15 -13.02 -12.11
N PRO A 23 29.08 -13.90 -13.12
CA PRO A 23 30.16 -14.05 -14.09
C PRO A 23 30.40 -12.73 -14.81
N ASP A 24 31.64 -12.25 -14.82
CA ASP A 24 32.00 -11.03 -15.55
C ASP A 24 31.69 -11.21 -17.04
N ASN A 25 30.70 -10.47 -17.53
CA ASN A 25 30.35 -10.44 -18.95
C ASN A 25 31.47 -9.75 -19.72
N GLY A 26 32.48 -10.50 -20.19
CA GLY A 26 33.26 -10.07 -21.35
C GLY A 26 34.78 -10.16 -21.32
N PHE A 27 35.41 -11.08 -20.58
CA PHE A 27 36.81 -11.43 -20.86
C PHE A 27 36.98 -12.93 -21.07
N GLU A 28 37.65 -13.28 -22.16
CA GLU A 28 38.04 -14.65 -22.52
C GLU A 28 38.71 -15.35 -21.33
N ARG A 29 38.45 -16.66 -21.20
CA ARG A 29 39.07 -17.55 -20.21
C ARG A 29 40.58 -17.60 -20.43
N HIS A 30 41.32 -16.62 -19.94
CA HIS A 30 42.73 -16.81 -19.63
C HIS A 30 42.81 -17.57 -18.31
N GLU A 31 43.64 -18.61 -18.32
CA GLU A 31 43.95 -19.45 -17.17
C GLU A 31 44.31 -18.58 -15.96
N TRP A 32 43.36 -18.43 -15.04
CA TRP A 32 43.64 -17.85 -13.74
C TRP A 32 44.50 -18.86 -12.98
N HIS A 33 45.78 -18.51 -12.80
CA HIS A 33 46.67 -19.17 -11.85
C HIS A 33 45.97 -19.31 -10.50
N GLN A 34 46.08 -20.49 -9.88
CA GLN A 34 45.57 -20.75 -8.53
C GLN A 34 46.02 -19.61 -7.60
N PRO A 35 45.10 -18.82 -7.02
CA PRO A 35 45.49 -17.95 -5.94
C PRO A 35 45.93 -18.84 -4.78
N GLU A 36 47.03 -18.48 -4.15
CA GLU A 36 47.51 -19.04 -2.89
C GLU A 36 46.32 -19.30 -1.94
N SER A 37 46.35 -20.44 -1.24
CA SER A 37 45.30 -20.95 -0.36
C SER A 37 44.67 -19.85 0.52
N PHE A 38 43.61 -19.22 0.03
CA PHE A 38 42.80 -18.33 0.86
C PHE A 38 42.15 -19.21 1.92
N SER A 39 42.48 -18.99 3.20
CA SER A 39 41.72 -19.59 4.29
C SER A 39 40.32 -18.98 4.29
N ILE A 40 39.36 -19.71 3.73
CA ILE A 40 37.94 -19.34 3.83
C ILE A 40 37.52 -19.63 5.26
N VAL A 41 37.28 -18.57 6.03
CA VAL A 41 36.88 -18.68 7.43
C VAL A 41 35.46 -18.15 7.55
N TRP A 42 34.55 -19.04 7.93
CA TRP A 42 33.22 -18.67 8.36
C TRP A 42 33.25 -18.40 9.86
N GLU A 43 32.76 -17.23 10.25
CA GLU A 43 32.75 -16.81 11.65
C GLU A 43 31.33 -16.83 12.19
N LYS A 44 31.13 -17.55 13.30
CA LYS A 44 29.88 -17.47 14.05
C LYS A 44 29.70 -16.07 14.63
N SER A 45 28.64 -15.38 14.24
CA SER A 45 28.35 -14.02 14.70
C SER A 45 27.44 -13.99 15.92
N CYS A 46 26.30 -14.70 15.87
CA CYS A 46 25.34 -14.72 16.98
C CYS A 46 24.50 -16.01 16.99
N SER A 47 23.87 -16.32 18.12
CA SER A 47 22.97 -17.47 18.25
C SER A 47 21.89 -17.28 19.31
N SER A 48 20.80 -18.02 19.22
CA SER A 48 19.74 -18.05 20.22
C SER A 48 19.06 -19.42 20.30
N GLU A 49 18.53 -19.75 21.47
CA GLU A 49 17.67 -20.91 21.66
C GLU A 49 16.27 -20.66 21.08
N ILE A 50 15.78 -21.67 20.38
CA ILE A 50 14.49 -21.70 19.69
C ILE A 50 13.73 -22.99 20.03
N PRO A 51 12.39 -23.00 19.92
CA PRO A 51 11.63 -24.24 20.06
C PRO A 51 11.98 -25.22 18.94
N MET A 52 11.87 -26.52 19.24
CA MET A 52 12.01 -27.55 18.21
C MET A 52 10.79 -27.57 17.29
N LEU A 53 11.03 -27.38 15.99
CA LEU A 53 10.02 -27.44 14.93
C LEU A 53 10.44 -28.44 13.85
N SER A 54 9.56 -28.72 12.89
CA SER A 54 9.89 -29.49 11.69
C SER A 54 10.78 -28.68 10.73
N LEU A 55 11.54 -29.37 9.87
CA LEU A 55 12.40 -28.72 8.86
C LEU A 55 11.62 -27.78 7.93
N SER A 56 10.44 -28.20 7.48
CA SER A 56 9.57 -27.37 6.63
C SER A 56 9.07 -26.11 7.34
N GLN A 57 8.84 -26.18 8.66
CA GLN A 57 8.50 -24.98 9.45
C GLN A 57 9.69 -24.04 9.58
N TYR A 58 10.90 -24.56 9.83
CA TYR A 58 12.11 -23.74 9.87
C TYR A 58 12.36 -23.04 8.55
N GLU A 59 12.35 -23.77 7.43
CA GLU A 59 12.51 -23.20 6.09
C GLU A 59 11.44 -22.13 5.83
N SER A 60 10.15 -22.48 6.00
CA SER A 60 9.04 -21.57 5.69
C SER A 60 9.13 -20.27 6.49
N ILE A 61 9.53 -20.33 7.76
CA ILE A 61 9.65 -19.15 8.61
C ILE A 61 10.89 -18.32 8.22
N ILE A 62 12.05 -18.95 8.03
CA ILE A 62 13.30 -18.24 7.73
C ILE A 62 13.21 -17.58 6.34
N VAL A 63 12.81 -18.33 5.30
CA VAL A 63 12.65 -17.80 3.94
C VAL A 63 11.63 -16.68 3.91
N ARG A 64 10.51 -16.80 4.62
CA ARG A 64 9.50 -15.71 4.70
C ARG A 64 10.05 -14.44 5.33
N VAL A 65 10.94 -14.55 6.31
CA VAL A 65 11.61 -13.38 6.92
C VAL A 65 12.59 -12.74 5.94
N LEU A 66 13.35 -13.55 5.20
CA LEU A 66 14.28 -13.05 4.16
C LEU A 66 13.54 -12.36 3.01
N LEU A 67 12.36 -12.87 2.61
CA LEU A 67 11.50 -12.25 1.59
C LEU A 67 10.75 -10.99 2.08
N GLN A 68 10.95 -10.60 3.34
CA GLN A 68 10.40 -9.37 3.94
C GLN A 68 11.51 -8.50 4.52
N PRO A 69 12.50 -8.09 3.69
CA PRO A 69 13.67 -7.36 4.14
C PRO A 69 13.33 -6.01 4.77
N GLU A 70 12.14 -5.46 4.50
CA GLU A 70 11.65 -4.23 5.14
C GLU A 70 11.47 -4.35 6.66
N TYR A 71 11.41 -5.58 7.21
CA TYR A 71 11.42 -5.82 8.67
C TYR A 71 12.83 -5.85 9.26
N LEU A 72 13.83 -6.10 8.42
CA LEU A 72 15.25 -6.20 8.77
C LEU A 72 15.93 -4.83 8.64
N SER A 73 15.61 -4.09 7.58
CA SER A 73 16.16 -2.76 7.33
C SER A 73 15.07 -1.80 6.82
N PRO A 74 14.91 -0.61 7.44
CA PRO A 74 13.93 0.38 6.98
C PRO A 74 14.31 0.99 5.62
N ILE A 75 15.52 0.74 5.11
CA ILE A 75 16.01 1.27 3.84
C ILE A 75 15.58 0.39 2.67
N VAL A 76 15.25 -0.88 2.90
CA VAL A 76 14.75 -1.80 1.88
C VAL A 76 13.22 -1.70 1.77
N ALA A 77 12.71 -1.68 0.55
CA ALA A 77 11.29 -1.58 0.25
C ALA A 77 10.63 -2.97 0.20
N ARG A 78 11.29 -3.92 -0.47
CA ARG A 78 10.83 -5.29 -0.70
C ARG A 78 11.95 -6.17 -1.27
N ALA A 79 11.71 -7.47 -1.29
CA ALA A 79 12.41 -8.45 -2.12
C ALA A 79 11.44 -9.05 -3.14
N ASP A 80 11.84 -9.05 -4.41
CA ASP A 80 11.07 -9.62 -5.53
C ASP A 80 11.69 -10.97 -5.93
N ILE A 81 10.87 -12.02 -6.07
CA ILE A 81 11.36 -13.35 -6.45
C ILE A 81 11.60 -13.36 -7.95
N VAL A 82 12.85 -13.56 -8.37
CA VAL A 82 13.26 -13.68 -9.77
C VAL A 82 13.14 -15.14 -10.23
N SER A 83 13.57 -16.08 -9.38
CA SER A 83 13.51 -17.52 -9.65
C SER A 83 13.36 -18.29 -8.36
N ASP A 84 12.67 -19.43 -8.42
CA ASP A 84 12.46 -20.36 -7.30
C ASP A 84 12.50 -21.79 -7.85
N CYS A 85 13.58 -22.51 -7.58
CA CYS A 85 13.87 -23.81 -8.16
C CYS A 85 14.09 -24.88 -7.08
N PRO A 86 13.64 -26.13 -7.28
CA PRO A 86 13.98 -27.24 -6.41
C PRO A 86 15.47 -27.63 -6.53
N GLY A 87 16.01 -28.23 -5.47
CA GLY A 87 17.46 -28.46 -5.30
C GLY A 87 18.11 -29.48 -6.25
N THR A 88 17.35 -30.18 -7.09
CA THR A 88 17.87 -31.18 -8.04
C THR A 88 18.51 -30.59 -9.29
N ASP A 89 18.25 -29.31 -9.59
CA ASP A 89 18.63 -28.67 -10.86
C ASP A 89 19.89 -27.78 -10.73
N THR A 90 20.72 -28.01 -9.71
CA THR A 90 21.84 -27.12 -9.38
C THR A 90 23.12 -27.48 -10.15
N CYS A 91 23.82 -26.47 -10.63
CA CYS A 91 25.08 -26.58 -11.36
C CYS A 91 26.16 -25.74 -10.67
N ASP A 92 27.41 -26.19 -10.70
CA ASP A 92 28.57 -25.44 -10.20
C ASP A 92 28.79 -24.10 -10.95
N THR A 93 28.12 -23.93 -12.10
CA THR A 93 28.08 -22.67 -12.87
C THR A 93 26.95 -21.72 -12.46
N ASP A 94 26.11 -22.11 -11.50
CA ASP A 94 25.02 -21.28 -11.02
C ASP A 94 25.52 -19.98 -10.39
N ILE A 95 24.84 -18.88 -10.71
CA ILE A 95 25.13 -17.56 -10.12
C ILE A 95 24.94 -17.65 -8.59
N GLY A 96 25.94 -17.16 -7.84
CA GLY A 96 25.94 -17.15 -6.39
C GLY A 96 26.12 -18.53 -5.75
N PHE A 97 26.62 -19.52 -6.49
CA PHE A 97 26.88 -20.87 -5.96
C PHE A 97 28.01 -20.86 -4.94
N VAL A 98 27.66 -21.03 -3.67
CA VAL A 98 28.67 -21.01 -2.59
C VAL A 98 29.55 -22.26 -2.58
N GLY A 99 29.18 -23.37 -3.21
CA GLY A 99 29.91 -24.63 -3.07
C GLY A 99 29.15 -25.63 -2.21
N GLU A 100 29.79 -26.77 -1.97
CA GLU A 100 29.14 -27.88 -1.28
C GLU A 100 29.38 -27.81 0.23
N PHE A 101 28.34 -28.07 1.01
CA PHE A 101 28.47 -28.26 2.46
C PHE A 101 28.45 -29.75 2.76
N LEU A 102 29.59 -30.31 3.20
CA LEU A 102 29.74 -31.73 3.52
C LEU A 102 28.69 -32.18 4.52
N GLY A 103 27.96 -33.24 4.19
CA GLY A 103 26.84 -33.75 5.00
C GLY A 103 25.54 -32.98 4.83
N PHE A 104 25.44 -32.10 3.83
CA PHE A 104 24.21 -31.41 3.44
C PHE A 104 23.93 -31.60 1.95
N GLN A 105 22.64 -31.60 1.59
CA GLN A 105 22.17 -31.58 0.21
C GLN A 105 21.34 -30.32 -0.05
N VAL A 106 21.40 -29.78 -1.25
CA VAL A 106 20.55 -28.64 -1.64
C VAL A 106 19.11 -29.15 -1.80
N SER A 107 18.15 -28.50 -1.13
CA SER A 107 16.72 -28.80 -1.27
C SER A 107 15.98 -27.77 -2.11
N ARG A 108 16.42 -26.51 -2.11
CA ARG A 108 15.78 -25.40 -2.85
C ARG A 108 16.76 -24.25 -3.08
N ARG A 109 16.57 -23.50 -4.17
CA ARG A 109 17.27 -22.26 -4.46
C ARG A 109 16.30 -21.16 -4.90
N LEU A 110 16.41 -20.00 -4.28
CA LEU A 110 15.73 -18.78 -4.74
C LEU A 110 16.76 -17.77 -5.23
N ILE A 111 16.40 -17.02 -6.28
CA ILE A 111 17.06 -15.77 -6.65
C ILE A 111 16.06 -14.66 -6.38
N VAL A 112 16.47 -13.69 -5.55
CA VAL A 112 15.60 -12.59 -5.16
C VAL A 112 16.30 -11.26 -5.41
N LYS A 113 15.54 -10.25 -5.79
CA LYS A 113 16.02 -8.90 -6.04
C LYS A 113 15.58 -7.97 -4.92
N ASN A 114 16.52 -7.51 -4.11
CA ASN A 114 16.26 -6.54 -3.07
C ASN A 114 16.15 -5.13 -3.65
N ILE A 115 14.97 -4.52 -3.49
CA ILE A 115 14.65 -3.18 -4.00
C ILE A 115 14.75 -2.17 -2.84
N PRO A 116 15.64 -1.17 -2.91
CA PRO A 116 15.73 -0.13 -1.90
C PRO A 116 14.55 0.85 -1.99
N ARG A 117 14.20 1.48 -0.86
CA ARG A 117 13.17 2.53 -0.80
C ARG A 117 13.56 3.79 -1.55
N ASN A 118 14.84 4.03 -1.73
CA ASN A 118 15.35 5.17 -2.49
C ASN A 118 16.42 4.69 -3.48
N PRO A 119 16.02 4.39 -4.73
CA PRO A 119 16.94 3.97 -5.78
C PRO A 119 18.06 4.96 -6.10
N MET A 120 17.89 6.25 -5.73
CA MET A 120 18.92 7.28 -5.93
C MET A 120 20.03 7.24 -4.85
N LYS A 121 19.77 6.60 -3.70
CA LYS A 121 20.74 6.46 -2.61
C LYS A 121 21.41 5.10 -2.59
N ASP A 122 20.64 4.05 -2.86
CA ASP A 122 21.11 2.68 -2.90
C ASP A 122 20.61 2.01 -4.18
N ARG A 123 21.42 1.12 -4.76
CA ARG A 123 21.03 0.33 -5.93
C ARG A 123 20.32 -0.95 -5.52
N ALA A 124 19.45 -1.46 -6.38
CA ALA A 124 18.90 -2.81 -6.24
C ALA A 124 20.00 -3.86 -6.43
N VAL A 125 19.90 -4.97 -5.69
CA VAL A 125 20.88 -6.06 -5.73
C VAL A 125 20.15 -7.39 -5.71
N ASP A 126 20.56 -8.27 -6.61
CA ASP A 126 20.10 -9.66 -6.65
C ASP A 126 20.88 -10.47 -5.60
N GLU A 127 20.25 -11.46 -4.98
CA GLU A 127 20.89 -12.39 -4.06
C GLU A 127 20.35 -13.80 -4.26
N SER A 128 21.21 -14.80 -4.03
CA SER A 128 20.80 -16.20 -3.96
C SER A 128 20.51 -16.59 -2.52
N ILE A 129 19.39 -17.28 -2.31
CA ILE A 129 19.05 -17.96 -1.06
C ILE A 129 19.10 -19.46 -1.34
N TRP A 130 20.11 -20.12 -0.78
CA TRP A 130 20.31 -21.55 -0.89
C TRP A 130 19.78 -22.24 0.37
N VAL A 131 18.92 -23.23 0.20
CA VAL A 131 18.40 -24.06 1.29
C VAL A 131 19.06 -25.42 1.23
N PHE A 132 19.70 -25.80 2.33
CA PHE A 132 20.40 -27.06 2.51
C PHE A 132 19.77 -27.86 3.65
N GLU A 133 19.51 -29.14 3.38
CA GLU A 133 19.05 -30.10 4.38
C GLU A 133 20.18 -31.05 4.75
N ARG A 134 20.31 -31.35 6.04
CA ARG A 134 21.33 -32.28 6.52
C ARG A 134 21.04 -33.70 6.03
N ILE A 135 22.03 -34.32 5.40
CA ILE A 135 22.02 -35.73 5.02
C ILE A 135 22.19 -36.55 6.30
N VAL A 136 21.25 -37.47 6.55
CA VAL A 136 21.00 -38.11 7.85
C VAL A 136 22.24 -38.85 8.40
N ASP A 137 22.66 -38.48 9.62
CA ASP A 137 23.34 -39.35 10.58
C ASP A 137 22.60 -39.25 11.95
N ASP A 138 21.56 -40.07 12.09
CA ASP A 138 20.90 -40.63 13.29
C ASP A 138 20.71 -39.83 14.60
N SER A 139 20.87 -38.51 14.66
CA SER A 139 20.56 -37.80 15.91
C SER A 139 19.99 -36.38 15.84
N HIS A 140 20.18 -35.61 14.76
CA HIS A 140 19.69 -34.22 14.73
C HIS A 140 19.33 -33.77 13.31
N ASN A 141 18.03 -33.52 13.07
CA ASN A 141 17.56 -32.80 11.89
C ASN A 141 18.13 -31.38 11.92
N GLY A 142 18.75 -30.95 10.82
CA GLY A 142 19.33 -29.62 10.67
C GLY A 142 19.07 -29.04 9.30
N ILE A 143 18.92 -27.72 9.26
CA ILE A 143 18.76 -26.93 8.03
C ILE A 143 19.81 -25.82 8.03
N LEU A 144 20.42 -25.59 6.88
CA LEU A 144 21.38 -24.53 6.65
C LEU A 144 20.87 -23.68 5.49
N ILE A 145 20.70 -22.38 5.70
CA ILE A 145 20.26 -21.44 4.67
C ILE A 145 21.37 -20.43 4.43
N VAL A 146 21.86 -20.34 3.20
CA VAL A 146 22.98 -19.46 2.84
C VAL A 146 22.49 -18.36 1.90
N VAL A 147 22.72 -17.11 2.27
CA VAL A 147 22.35 -15.90 1.52
C VAL A 147 23.59 -15.29 0.90
N VAL A 148 23.56 -15.07 -0.41
CA VAL A 148 24.72 -14.68 -1.23
C VAL A 148 24.36 -13.50 -2.11
N PRO A 149 24.80 -12.27 -1.77
CA PRO A 149 24.56 -11.09 -2.59
C PRO A 149 25.36 -11.14 -3.91
N HIS A 150 24.71 -10.83 -5.03
CA HIS A 150 25.32 -10.80 -6.37
C HIS A 150 25.95 -9.44 -6.63
N VAL A 151 27.12 -9.23 -6.04
CA VAL A 151 27.86 -7.97 -6.16
C VAL A 151 29.11 -8.20 -6.99
N SER A 152 29.25 -7.46 -8.11
CA SER A 152 30.41 -7.57 -9.00
C SER A 152 31.71 -7.15 -8.30
N PRO A 153 32.84 -7.81 -8.60
CA PRO A 153 34.15 -7.37 -8.13
C PRO A 153 34.46 -5.95 -8.62
N GLY A 154 34.90 -5.05 -7.74
CA GLY A 154 35.32 -3.68 -8.12
C GLY A 154 34.29 -2.57 -7.87
N ILE A 155 33.08 -2.88 -7.42
CA ILE A 155 32.17 -1.86 -6.87
C ILE A 155 32.67 -1.48 -5.47
N ALA A 156 33.07 -0.22 -5.30
CA ALA A 156 33.78 0.26 -4.12
C ALA A 156 32.96 0.21 -2.81
N GLU A 157 31.62 0.19 -2.89
CA GLU A 157 30.75 0.14 -1.69
C GLU A 157 29.52 -0.76 -1.93
N LEU A 158 29.28 -1.69 -1.00
CA LEU A 158 28.02 -2.43 -0.88
C LEU A 158 26.88 -1.44 -0.57
N PRO A 159 25.64 -1.67 -1.05
CA PRO A 159 24.51 -0.85 -0.62
C PRO A 159 24.40 -0.84 0.90
N PHE A 160 23.99 0.29 1.47
CA PHE A 160 24.07 0.52 2.92
C PHE A 160 23.25 -0.49 3.74
N TYR A 161 22.24 -1.10 3.13
CA TYR A 161 21.35 -2.07 3.76
C TYR A 161 21.89 -3.51 3.78
N PHE A 162 23.05 -3.79 3.20
CA PHE A 162 23.75 -5.07 3.31
C PHE A 162 24.82 -5.04 4.41
N PRO A 163 25.03 -6.16 5.12
CA PRO A 163 26.20 -6.32 5.96
C PRO A 163 27.47 -6.43 5.11
N ASP A 164 28.59 -5.98 5.67
CA ASP A 164 29.92 -6.05 5.06
C ASP A 164 30.47 -7.49 5.13
N THR A 165 29.87 -8.37 4.32
CA THR A 165 30.13 -9.81 4.31
C THR A 165 29.93 -10.37 2.90
N LYS A 166 30.71 -11.38 2.52
CA LYS A 166 30.54 -12.11 1.24
C LYS A 166 29.27 -12.94 1.21
N ALA A 167 28.89 -13.53 2.34
CA ALA A 167 27.71 -14.36 2.48
C ALA A 167 27.31 -14.48 3.95
N ILE A 168 26.04 -14.81 4.19
CA ILE A 168 25.48 -15.08 5.52
C ILE A 168 24.95 -16.50 5.53
N ALA A 169 25.25 -17.27 6.57
CA ALA A 169 24.71 -18.61 6.79
C ALA A 169 23.83 -18.63 8.04
N ILE A 170 22.58 -19.08 7.90
CA ILE A 170 21.61 -19.25 8.96
C ILE A 170 21.46 -20.75 9.18
N GLU A 171 21.92 -21.21 10.34
CA GLU A 171 21.93 -22.62 10.68
C GLU A 171 20.92 -22.89 11.79
N VAL A 172 20.11 -23.92 11.62
CA VAL A 172 19.30 -24.47 12.69
C VAL A 172 19.70 -25.92 12.92
N SER A 173 20.15 -26.20 14.13
CA SER A 173 20.53 -27.55 14.57
C SER A 173 19.87 -27.83 15.92
N GLY A 174 18.93 -28.76 15.92
CA GLY A 174 18.12 -29.06 17.10
C GLY A 174 17.30 -27.87 17.60
N SER A 175 17.63 -27.35 18.77
CA SER A 175 16.99 -26.18 19.42
C SER A 175 17.84 -24.91 19.35
N MET A 176 18.89 -24.90 18.52
CA MET A 176 19.80 -23.77 18.38
C MET A 176 19.68 -23.15 16.99
N LEU A 177 19.52 -21.83 16.95
CA LEU A 177 19.63 -20.99 15.75
C LEU A 177 20.97 -20.25 15.80
N SER A 178 21.82 -20.43 14.79
CA SER A 178 23.10 -19.72 14.61
C SER A 178 23.04 -18.85 13.36
N ILE A 179 23.70 -17.69 13.42
CA ILE A 179 24.03 -16.90 12.24
C ILE A 179 25.55 -16.79 12.14
N HIS A 180 26.06 -17.17 10.97
CA HIS A 180 27.46 -17.15 10.60
C HIS A 180 27.68 -16.19 9.44
N ARG A 181 28.85 -15.59 9.35
CA ARG A 181 29.24 -14.68 8.28
C ARG A 181 30.49 -15.18 7.57
N LEU A 182 30.58 -14.93 6.28
CA LEU A 182 31.80 -15.09 5.51
C LEU A 182 32.45 -13.72 5.29
N ALA A 183 33.66 -13.53 5.82
CA ALA A 183 34.35 -12.24 5.78
C ALA A 183 34.74 -11.82 4.35
N GLN A 184 34.68 -10.52 4.07
CA GLN A 184 35.18 -9.95 2.83
C GLN A 184 36.71 -9.79 2.93
N THR A 185 37.45 -10.70 2.30
CA THR A 185 38.91 -10.60 2.23
C THR A 185 39.30 -9.43 1.31
N ILE A 186 39.39 -8.21 1.84
CA ILE A 186 39.96 -7.07 1.12
C ILE A 186 41.47 -7.12 1.28
N SER A 187 42.15 -7.82 0.38
CA SER A 187 43.61 -7.74 0.25
C SER A 187 43.98 -6.47 -0.52
N SER A 188 43.89 -5.31 0.10
CA SER A 188 44.51 -4.08 -0.40
C SER A 188 45.58 -3.61 0.60
N PRO A 189 46.88 -3.68 0.27
CA PRO A 189 47.93 -3.17 1.13
C PRO A 189 47.92 -1.64 1.06
N GLY A 190 47.23 -0.97 2.00
CA GLY A 190 47.33 0.49 2.12
C GLY A 190 46.21 1.26 2.83
N PHE A 191 45.10 0.65 3.25
CA PHE A 191 44.00 1.41 3.89
C PHE A 191 44.15 1.51 5.41
N SER A 192 44.14 2.75 5.93
CA SER A 192 44.29 3.05 7.35
C SER A 192 42.95 3.04 8.08
N SER A 193 42.87 2.32 9.20
CA SER A 193 42.29 2.72 10.51
C SER A 193 40.89 3.40 10.58
N ALA A 194 40.09 3.44 9.52
CA ALA A 194 38.71 3.95 9.54
C ALA A 194 37.65 2.83 9.60
N ASP A 195 38.06 1.57 9.44
CA ASP A 195 37.20 0.37 9.25
C ASP A 195 36.44 -0.10 10.50
N TRP A 196 36.77 0.41 11.69
CA TRP A 196 36.10 0.02 12.94
C TRP A 196 34.60 0.39 12.97
N LYS A 197 34.14 1.30 12.10
CA LYS A 197 32.73 1.73 12.06
C LYS A 197 31.78 0.74 11.38
N ASP A 198 32.27 -0.15 10.51
CA ASP A 198 31.40 -1.05 9.74
C ASP A 198 31.16 -2.40 10.44
N GLU A 199 32.14 -2.91 11.18
CA GLU A 199 32.00 -4.14 11.97
C GLU A 199 30.79 -4.03 12.95
N ASP A 200 30.66 -2.89 13.60
CA ASP A 200 29.56 -2.53 14.48
C ASP A 200 28.19 -2.52 13.76
N ARG A 201 28.15 -2.08 12.48
CA ARG A 201 26.94 -2.06 11.66
C ARG A 201 26.55 -3.47 11.27
N THR A 202 27.49 -4.24 10.76
CA THR A 202 27.30 -5.65 10.37
C THR A 202 26.78 -6.46 11.56
N GLN A 203 27.40 -6.32 12.74
CA GLN A 203 26.94 -7.02 13.95
C GLN A 203 25.52 -6.61 14.35
N ARG A 204 25.15 -5.32 14.24
CA ARG A 204 23.76 -4.87 14.49
C ARG A 204 22.76 -5.49 13.50
N MET A 205 23.10 -5.59 12.23
CA MET A 205 22.24 -6.20 11.20
C MET A 205 22.02 -7.69 11.47
N LEU A 206 23.09 -8.45 11.74
CA LEU A 206 23.01 -9.88 12.03
C LEU A 206 22.24 -10.15 13.32
N LYS A 207 22.46 -9.33 14.37
CA LYS A 207 21.68 -9.42 15.61
C LYS A 207 20.20 -9.10 15.38
N ARG A 208 19.88 -8.10 14.55
CA ARG A 208 18.49 -7.78 14.18
C ARG A 208 17.82 -8.94 13.45
N LEU A 209 18.53 -9.58 12.52
CA LEU A 209 18.05 -10.78 11.85
C LEU A 209 17.77 -11.91 12.85
N LEU A 210 18.71 -12.19 13.76
CA LEU A 210 18.53 -13.18 14.83
C LEU A 210 17.32 -12.87 15.71
N GLU A 211 17.14 -11.62 16.13
CA GLU A 211 16.01 -11.19 16.96
C GLU A 211 14.66 -11.41 16.25
N VAL A 212 14.57 -11.06 14.96
CA VAL A 212 13.35 -11.24 14.18
C VAL A 212 13.05 -12.73 13.97
N LEU A 213 14.05 -13.52 13.55
CA LEU A 213 13.91 -14.96 13.37
C LEU A 213 13.49 -15.66 14.67
N THR A 214 14.19 -15.39 15.77
CA THR A 214 13.88 -15.97 17.10
C THR A 214 12.44 -15.64 17.51
N LYS A 215 12.00 -14.40 17.30
CA LYS A 215 10.62 -13.98 17.60
C LYS A 215 9.59 -14.73 16.75
N ARG A 216 9.87 -14.96 15.47
CA ARG A 216 8.95 -15.68 14.56
C ARG A 216 8.93 -17.18 14.85
N LEU A 217 10.07 -17.78 15.11
CA LEU A 217 10.20 -19.21 15.44
C LEU A 217 9.54 -19.56 16.78
N ARG A 218 9.54 -18.64 17.76
CA ARG A 218 8.81 -18.82 19.04
C ARG A 218 7.28 -18.69 18.92
N ALA A 219 6.79 -18.17 17.80
CA ALA A 219 5.37 -18.01 17.53
C ALA A 219 5.05 -18.54 16.12
N PRO A 220 5.23 -19.85 15.86
CA PRO A 220 5.06 -20.44 14.53
C PRO A 220 3.62 -20.28 14.01
N ASP A 221 2.65 -20.23 14.92
CA ASP A 221 1.23 -20.05 14.63
C ASP A 221 0.81 -18.57 14.53
N TYR A 222 1.76 -17.64 14.44
CA TYR A 222 1.44 -16.22 14.30
C TYR A 222 0.69 -15.95 12.99
N VAL A 223 -0.59 -15.60 13.11
CA VAL A 223 -1.41 -15.12 12.00
C VAL A 223 -1.31 -13.59 11.94
N LYS A 224 -0.82 -13.08 10.81
CA LYS A 224 -0.83 -11.64 10.52
C LYS A 224 -2.30 -11.18 10.45
N ARG A 225 -2.66 -10.12 11.16
CA ARG A 225 -4.05 -9.58 11.18
C ARG A 225 -4.30 -8.53 10.11
N VAL A 226 -3.21 -7.93 9.62
CA VAL A 226 -3.22 -6.83 8.65
C VAL A 226 -2.68 -7.40 7.35
N HIS A 227 -3.55 -7.52 6.36
CA HIS A 227 -3.21 -8.01 5.04
C HIS A 227 -3.17 -6.82 4.10
N HIS A 228 -1.96 -6.47 3.66
CA HIS A 228 -1.74 -5.52 2.58
C HIS A 228 -1.76 -6.28 1.26
N ASP A 229 -1.94 -5.54 0.17
CA ASP A 229 -1.78 -5.99 -1.20
C ASP A 229 -2.83 -7.05 -1.61
N ASN A 230 -4.06 -6.94 -1.09
CA ASN A 230 -5.17 -7.85 -1.43
C ASN A 230 -5.87 -7.43 -2.74
N VAL A 231 -6.00 -6.13 -2.96
CA VAL A 231 -6.71 -5.55 -4.12
C VAL A 231 -5.73 -5.09 -5.18
N VAL A 232 -4.63 -4.46 -4.78
CA VAL A 232 -3.58 -3.99 -5.70
C VAL A 232 -2.27 -4.70 -5.35
N PRO A 233 -1.56 -5.30 -6.32
CA PRO A 233 -0.27 -5.94 -6.07
C PRO A 233 0.77 -4.97 -5.51
N ARG A 234 1.56 -5.46 -4.54
CA ARG A 234 2.61 -4.70 -3.82
C ARG A 234 3.56 -3.99 -4.77
N GLU A 235 4.04 -4.71 -5.78
CA GLU A 235 5.04 -4.26 -6.75
C GLU A 235 4.51 -3.08 -7.58
N LYS A 236 3.33 -3.26 -8.21
CA LYS A 236 2.65 -2.21 -8.97
C LYS A 236 2.44 -0.94 -8.14
N TYR A 237 1.90 -1.09 -6.93
CA TYR A 237 1.67 0.04 -6.03
C TYR A 237 2.98 0.79 -5.73
N GLN A 238 4.03 0.06 -5.33
CA GLN A 238 5.28 0.69 -4.92
C GLN A 238 5.96 1.38 -6.09
N ASP A 239 5.91 0.82 -7.29
CA ASP A 239 6.54 1.40 -8.48
C ASP A 239 5.83 2.70 -8.89
N VAL A 240 4.49 2.70 -8.92
CA VAL A 240 3.70 3.93 -9.13
C VAL A 240 3.98 4.95 -8.03
N TYR A 241 4.00 4.53 -6.76
CA TYR A 241 4.29 5.43 -5.64
C TYR A 241 5.66 6.09 -5.75
N GLN A 242 6.70 5.35 -6.13
CA GLN A 242 8.04 5.94 -6.33
C GLN A 242 8.06 6.90 -7.51
N LYS A 243 7.37 6.58 -8.62
CA LYS A 243 7.21 7.48 -9.77
C LYS A 243 6.53 8.79 -9.35
N LEU A 244 5.39 8.71 -8.66
CA LEU A 244 4.67 9.90 -8.19
C LEU A 244 5.49 10.69 -7.17
N LYS A 245 6.16 10.01 -6.24
CA LYS A 245 7.03 10.63 -5.25
C LYS A 245 8.16 11.42 -5.90
N ALA A 246 8.87 10.82 -6.85
CA ALA A 246 9.95 11.49 -7.58
C ALA A 246 9.44 12.69 -8.40
N LYS A 247 8.22 12.60 -8.96
CA LYS A 247 7.64 13.64 -9.80
C LYS A 247 7.04 14.81 -9.03
N TYR A 248 6.41 14.56 -7.87
CA TYR A 248 5.56 15.55 -7.20
C TYR A 248 6.02 15.95 -5.80
N ALA A 249 6.77 15.11 -5.07
CA ALA A 249 7.00 15.34 -3.64
C ALA A 249 7.73 16.66 -3.36
N ASP A 250 8.81 16.95 -4.08
CA ASP A 250 9.61 18.17 -3.84
C ASP A 250 8.81 19.43 -4.16
N GLN A 251 8.10 19.46 -5.30
CA GLN A 251 7.25 20.58 -5.70
C GLN A 251 6.14 20.81 -4.67
N LEU A 252 5.41 19.76 -4.27
CA LEU A 252 4.32 19.87 -3.29
C LEU A 252 4.84 20.33 -1.93
N CYS A 253 5.97 19.81 -1.46
CA CYS A 253 6.58 20.26 -0.20
C CYS A 253 6.91 21.76 -0.23
N GLN A 254 7.47 22.26 -1.34
CA GLN A 254 7.77 23.69 -1.51
C GLN A 254 6.50 24.55 -1.56
N LEU A 255 5.46 24.10 -2.29
CA LEU A 255 4.18 24.79 -2.36
C LEU A 255 3.53 24.92 -0.98
N PHE A 256 3.48 23.82 -0.22
CA PHE A 256 2.94 23.83 1.15
C PHE A 256 3.72 24.79 2.05
N ALA A 257 5.06 24.73 2.03
CA ALA A 257 5.92 25.63 2.80
C ALA A 257 5.68 27.11 2.45
N SER A 258 5.52 27.45 1.17
CA SER A 258 5.29 28.83 0.72
C SER A 258 3.89 29.38 1.04
N SER A 259 2.89 28.51 1.17
CA SER A 259 1.48 28.90 1.30
C SER A 259 1.07 29.38 2.70
N GLY A 260 2.01 29.43 3.65
CA GLY A 260 1.71 29.71 5.06
C GLY A 260 0.84 28.63 5.68
N TYR A 261 0.85 27.41 5.13
CA TYR A 261 0.45 26.18 5.82
C TYR A 261 1.50 25.92 6.93
N GLU A 262 1.64 26.85 7.87
CA GLU A 262 2.54 26.73 9.00
C GLU A 262 1.74 26.14 10.17
N GLY A 263 1.57 24.82 10.14
CA GLY A 263 0.92 24.05 11.20
C GLY A 263 1.88 23.12 11.92
N LYS A 264 2.95 23.65 12.51
CA LYS A 264 3.82 22.98 13.52
C LYS A 264 4.20 21.51 13.20
N GLY A 265 5.24 21.33 12.38
CA GLY A 265 6.10 20.13 12.37
C GLY A 265 5.82 19.10 11.27
N CYS A 266 6.62 18.02 11.26
CA CYS A 266 6.72 16.96 10.23
C CYS A 266 5.39 16.33 9.72
N ARG A 267 4.27 16.57 10.40
CA ARG A 267 2.96 15.97 10.09
C ARG A 267 2.33 16.45 8.79
N GLU A 268 2.69 17.62 8.28
CA GLU A 268 2.14 18.14 7.02
C GLU A 268 2.82 17.51 5.79
N VAL A 269 4.11 17.22 5.92
CA VAL A 269 4.87 16.46 4.93
C VAL A 269 4.36 15.03 4.84
N ASP A 270 4.04 14.41 5.98
CA ASP A 270 3.44 13.07 6.02
C ASP A 270 2.11 13.02 5.25
N LYS A 271 1.28 14.09 5.30
CA LYS A 271 0.04 14.18 4.54
C LYS A 271 0.29 14.19 3.02
N ILE A 272 1.32 14.88 2.54
CA ILE A 272 1.65 14.84 1.10
C ILE A 272 1.96 13.40 0.68
N PHE A 273 2.74 12.67 1.48
CA PHE A 273 3.06 11.27 1.19
C PHE A 273 1.87 10.31 1.36
N GLU A 274 0.94 10.63 2.26
CA GLU A 274 -0.35 9.96 2.41
C GLU A 274 -1.19 10.08 1.12
N GLU A 275 -1.36 11.31 0.63
CA GLU A 275 -2.11 11.63 -0.59
C GLU A 275 -1.46 10.98 -1.83
N LEU A 276 -0.12 11.01 -1.94
CA LEU A 276 0.62 10.34 -3.01
C LEU A 276 0.42 8.82 -2.97
N GLY A 277 0.37 8.23 -1.77
CA GLY A 277 0.07 6.80 -1.62
C GLY A 277 -1.36 6.46 -2.03
N ILE A 278 -2.34 7.27 -1.65
CA ILE A 278 -3.75 7.08 -2.05
C ILE A 278 -3.90 7.24 -3.56
N ALA A 279 -3.25 8.25 -4.16
CA ALA A 279 -3.22 8.43 -5.61
C ALA A 279 -2.64 7.21 -6.31
N SER A 280 -1.53 6.66 -5.81
CA SER A 280 -0.90 5.45 -6.36
C SER A 280 -1.83 4.25 -6.32
N PHE A 281 -2.55 4.07 -5.22
CA PHE A 281 -3.55 3.02 -5.08
C PHE A 281 -4.69 3.18 -6.08
N CYS A 282 -5.26 4.39 -6.21
CA CYS A 282 -6.35 4.67 -7.15
C CYS A 282 -5.91 4.44 -8.60
N ILE A 283 -4.72 4.90 -8.99
CA ILE A 283 -4.19 4.70 -10.35
C ILE A 283 -4.05 3.20 -10.64
N CYS A 284 -3.40 2.43 -9.76
CA CYS A 284 -3.24 1.00 -9.97
C CYS A 284 -4.59 0.26 -10.06
N LEU A 285 -5.53 0.62 -9.18
CA LEU A 285 -6.87 0.06 -9.16
C LEU A 285 -7.60 0.37 -10.48
N TRP A 286 -7.54 1.60 -10.96
CA TRP A 286 -8.23 2.02 -12.17
C TRP A 286 -7.60 1.47 -13.45
N GLU A 287 -6.27 1.31 -13.49
CA GLU A 287 -5.58 0.59 -14.56
C GLU A 287 -6.07 -0.86 -14.67
N GLU A 288 -6.35 -1.52 -13.55
CA GLU A 288 -6.91 -2.87 -13.54
C GLU A 288 -8.40 -2.90 -13.91
N MET A 289 -9.19 -1.95 -13.39
CA MET A 289 -10.63 -1.89 -13.63
C MET A 289 -11.01 -1.42 -15.05
N TYR A 290 -10.24 -0.50 -15.62
CA TYR A 290 -10.60 0.25 -16.83
C TYR A 290 -9.50 0.25 -17.90
N GLY A 291 -8.32 -0.30 -17.61
CA GLY A 291 -7.25 -0.40 -18.59
C GLY A 291 -7.60 -1.37 -19.72
N PRO A 292 -6.91 -1.26 -20.87
CA PRO A 292 -7.08 -2.20 -21.97
C PRO A 292 -6.71 -3.61 -21.48
N GLN A 293 -7.70 -4.50 -21.47
CA GLN A 293 -7.52 -5.91 -21.14
C GLN A 293 -6.56 -6.51 -22.18
N THR A 294 -5.28 -6.62 -21.85
CA THR A 294 -4.35 -7.44 -22.62
C THR A 294 -4.84 -8.87 -22.51
N SER A 295 -5.42 -9.38 -23.58
CA SER A 295 -5.74 -10.80 -23.72
C SER A 295 -4.47 -11.57 -23.34
N GLN A 296 -4.51 -12.32 -22.25
CA GLN A 296 -3.38 -13.16 -21.85
C GLN A 296 -3.09 -14.15 -22.99
N GLU A 297 -1.97 -13.95 -23.69
CA GLU A 297 -1.33 -15.00 -24.46
C GLU A 297 -0.85 -16.07 -23.48
N GLY A 298 -1.38 -17.29 -23.56
CA GLY A 298 -0.74 -18.43 -22.90
C GLY A 298 -1.61 -19.58 -22.39
N THR A 299 -2.59 -20.08 -23.12
CA THR A 299 -2.84 -21.54 -23.13
C THR A 299 -3.52 -21.96 -24.43
N LYS A 300 -2.79 -22.72 -25.26
CA LYS A 300 -3.30 -23.41 -26.45
C LYS A 300 -4.17 -24.61 -26.02
N LEU A 301 -5.10 -24.99 -26.92
CA LEU A 301 -6.05 -26.13 -26.95
C LEU A 301 -7.48 -25.67 -26.61
N GLU A 302 -8.50 -25.72 -27.48
CA GLU A 302 -8.77 -26.44 -28.72
C GLU A 302 -9.62 -25.60 -29.69
N LYS A 303 -9.63 -26.00 -30.97
CA LYS A 303 -10.50 -25.51 -32.04
C LYS A 303 -11.92 -26.04 -31.83
N ASP A 304 -12.95 -25.20 -31.99
CA ASP A 304 -14.02 -25.34 -33.00
C ASP A 304 -15.22 -24.41 -32.73
N GLU A 305 -15.95 -24.12 -33.83
CA GLU A 305 -17.23 -23.40 -34.01
C GLU A 305 -17.18 -21.90 -34.40
N PRO A 306 -17.51 -21.56 -35.67
CA PRO A 306 -17.67 -20.19 -36.15
C PRO A 306 -19.13 -19.74 -36.00
N GLY A 307 -19.42 -18.91 -34.99
CA GLY A 307 -20.76 -18.32 -34.91
C GLY A 307 -21.07 -17.61 -33.60
N THR A 308 -20.55 -16.40 -33.41
CA THR A 308 -21.25 -15.28 -32.75
C THR A 308 -20.35 -14.05 -32.76
N ASN A 309 -20.69 -13.08 -33.60
CA ASN A 309 -20.09 -11.74 -33.54
C ASN A 309 -20.59 -11.02 -32.27
N SER A 310 -20.05 -11.36 -31.09
CA SER A 310 -20.10 -10.45 -29.96
C SER A 310 -19.00 -9.41 -30.17
N SER A 311 -19.40 -8.31 -30.81
CA SER A 311 -18.63 -7.06 -30.85
C SER A 311 -18.09 -6.75 -29.44
N PRO A 312 -16.87 -6.20 -29.30
CA PRO A 312 -16.37 -5.77 -28.00
C PRO A 312 -17.37 -4.77 -27.41
N THR A 313 -17.83 -5.01 -26.19
CA THR A 313 -18.70 -4.09 -25.46
C THR A 313 -17.98 -2.75 -25.29
N VAL A 314 -18.46 -1.72 -25.97
CA VAL A 314 -17.90 -0.35 -26.07
C VAL A 314 -17.94 0.41 -24.72
N ASP A 315 -18.26 -0.21 -23.59
CA ASP A 315 -18.83 0.50 -22.43
C ASP A 315 -18.09 0.27 -21.10
N ALA A 316 -16.76 0.12 -21.12
CA ALA A 316 -15.91 -0.04 -19.92
C ALA A 316 -14.93 1.13 -19.70
N SER A 317 -15.16 2.29 -20.32
CA SER A 317 -14.28 3.45 -20.18
C SER A 317 -14.47 4.16 -18.84
N PHE A 318 -13.38 4.59 -18.23
CA PHE A 318 -13.39 5.42 -17.02
C PHE A 318 -14.14 6.73 -17.26
N VAL A 319 -15.23 6.96 -16.52
CA VAL A 319 -16.06 8.17 -16.64
C VAL A 319 -15.34 9.38 -16.01
N GLY A 320 -14.76 9.17 -14.83
CA GLY A 320 -14.06 10.17 -14.04
C GLY A 320 -14.20 9.89 -12.54
N PHE A 321 -13.51 10.68 -11.71
CA PHE A 321 -13.63 10.59 -10.26
C PHE A 321 -14.21 11.86 -9.62
N VAL A 322 -14.74 11.71 -8.41
CA VAL A 322 -15.05 12.83 -7.51
C VAL A 322 -14.44 12.60 -6.13
N ASP A 323 -13.62 13.55 -5.68
CA ASP A 323 -13.00 13.56 -4.36
C ASP A 323 -13.87 14.36 -3.36
N LEU A 324 -14.57 13.61 -2.50
CA LEU A 324 -15.54 14.10 -1.53
C LEU A 324 -14.82 14.62 -0.29
N GLY A 325 -14.88 15.94 -0.06
CA GLY A 325 -14.15 16.56 1.05
C GLY A 325 -12.65 16.60 0.77
N CYS A 326 -12.29 17.02 -0.45
CA CYS A 326 -10.92 16.94 -0.99
C CYS A 326 -9.86 17.75 -0.20
N GLY A 327 -10.28 18.60 0.76
CA GLY A 327 -9.38 19.29 1.68
C GLY A 327 -8.30 20.08 0.96
N SER A 328 -7.04 19.63 1.08
CA SER A 328 -5.90 20.29 0.43
C SER A 328 -5.98 20.28 -1.11
N GLY A 329 -6.73 19.34 -1.70
CA GLY A 329 -6.82 19.14 -3.14
C GLY A 329 -5.62 18.42 -3.75
N VAL A 330 -4.66 17.94 -2.95
CA VAL A 330 -3.44 17.25 -3.45
C VAL A 330 -3.78 15.97 -4.20
N LEU A 331 -4.61 15.09 -3.65
CA LEU A 331 -5.04 13.87 -4.34
C LEU A 331 -5.69 14.19 -5.70
N THR A 332 -6.66 15.11 -5.72
CA THR A 332 -7.29 15.58 -6.96
C THR A 332 -6.26 16.14 -7.95
N TYR A 333 -5.29 16.94 -7.48
CA TYR A 333 -4.23 17.50 -8.31
C TYR A 333 -3.35 16.42 -8.94
N VAL A 334 -2.87 15.46 -8.13
CA VAL A 334 -1.99 14.39 -8.61
C VAL A 334 -2.71 13.51 -9.63
N LEU A 335 -3.94 13.08 -9.34
CA LEU A 335 -4.72 12.22 -10.24
C LEU A 335 -4.98 12.88 -11.59
N ARG A 336 -5.36 14.17 -11.60
CA ARG A 336 -5.54 14.93 -12.85
C ARG A 336 -4.23 15.09 -13.62
N ARG A 337 -3.12 15.38 -12.94
CA ARG A 337 -1.80 15.52 -13.56
C ARG A 337 -1.24 14.19 -14.10
N GLU A 338 -1.75 13.04 -13.63
CA GLU A 338 -1.49 11.71 -14.19
C GLU A 338 -2.51 11.30 -15.27
N GLY A 339 -3.41 12.20 -15.68
CA GLY A 339 -4.33 11.99 -16.80
C GLY A 339 -5.68 11.40 -16.42
N TRP A 340 -5.98 11.23 -15.13
CA TRP A 340 -7.28 10.75 -14.67
C TRP A 340 -8.24 11.93 -14.51
N PRO A 341 -9.35 11.97 -15.28
CA PRO A 341 -10.29 13.07 -15.18
C PRO A 341 -11.11 13.01 -13.90
N GLY A 342 -11.38 14.17 -13.30
CA GLY A 342 -12.23 14.28 -12.12
C GLY A 342 -12.18 15.66 -11.47
N TYR A 343 -12.91 15.84 -10.38
CA TYR A 343 -12.89 17.07 -9.60
C TYR A 343 -12.99 16.76 -8.10
N GLY A 344 -12.55 17.71 -7.28
CA GLY A 344 -12.70 17.64 -5.83
C GLY A 344 -13.62 18.76 -5.37
N PHE A 345 -14.41 18.50 -4.33
CA PHE A 345 -15.13 19.58 -3.65
C PHE A 345 -14.95 19.51 -2.14
N ASP A 346 -14.93 20.68 -1.51
CA ASP A 346 -14.83 20.84 -0.06
C ASP A 346 -15.74 21.98 0.38
N ALA A 347 -16.23 21.92 1.62
CA ALA A 347 -17.08 22.96 2.18
C ALA A 347 -16.37 24.32 2.28
N ARG A 348 -15.02 24.34 2.31
CA ARG A 348 -14.21 25.56 2.39
C ARG A 348 -13.07 25.55 1.40
N LYS A 349 -12.91 26.65 0.66
CA LYS A 349 -11.76 26.86 -0.22
C LYS A 349 -10.45 26.94 0.58
N ARG A 350 -9.47 26.09 0.25
CA ARG A 350 -8.13 26.17 0.88
C ARG A 350 -7.23 27.15 0.15
N LYS A 351 -6.36 27.84 0.91
CA LYS A 351 -5.40 28.81 0.37
C LYS A 351 -4.50 28.19 -0.71
N ILE A 352 -4.10 26.94 -0.52
CA ILE A 352 -3.20 26.22 -1.42
C ILE A 352 -3.78 25.98 -2.81
N TRP A 353 -5.10 25.94 -2.98
CA TRP A 353 -5.71 25.71 -4.29
C TRP A 353 -5.32 26.77 -5.32
N LYS A 354 -5.03 28.00 -4.89
CA LYS A 354 -4.58 29.10 -5.76
C LYS A 354 -3.16 28.91 -6.30
N LEU A 355 -2.39 27.99 -5.72
CA LEU A 355 -1.01 27.70 -6.10
C LEU A 355 -0.89 26.52 -7.08
N PHE A 356 -1.99 25.78 -7.29
CA PHE A 356 -2.05 24.77 -8.33
C PHE A 356 -2.24 25.41 -9.71
N ASP A 357 -1.90 24.66 -10.75
CA ASP A 357 -2.10 25.10 -12.13
C ASP A 357 -3.58 25.46 -12.38
N PRO A 358 -3.88 26.50 -13.18
CA PRO A 358 -5.25 26.99 -13.36
C PRO A 358 -6.27 25.94 -13.83
N ASP A 359 -5.83 24.98 -14.65
CA ASP A 359 -6.66 23.88 -15.14
C ASP A 359 -7.11 22.96 -14.01
N VAL A 360 -6.20 22.61 -13.10
CA VAL A 360 -6.54 21.80 -11.92
C VAL A 360 -7.29 22.61 -10.87
N ALA A 361 -6.87 23.85 -10.61
CA ALA A 361 -7.50 24.72 -9.62
C ALA A 361 -8.98 24.99 -9.95
N SER A 362 -9.35 25.02 -11.24
CA SER A 362 -10.74 25.12 -11.69
C SER A 362 -11.59 23.87 -11.41
N CYS A 363 -10.94 22.72 -11.17
CA CYS A 363 -11.56 21.46 -10.79
C CYS A 363 -11.61 21.25 -9.25
N LEU A 364 -11.28 22.28 -8.47
CA LEU A 364 -11.41 22.28 -7.01
C LEU A 364 -12.52 23.27 -6.62
N ILE A 365 -13.63 22.73 -6.14
CA ILE A 365 -14.89 23.46 -6.01
C ILE A 365 -15.20 23.70 -4.53
N GLU A 366 -15.38 24.96 -4.15
CA GLU A 366 -15.92 25.30 -2.84
C GLU A 366 -17.43 25.07 -2.86
N SER A 367 -17.88 24.00 -2.23
CA SER A 367 -19.28 23.60 -2.22
C SER A 367 -19.60 22.71 -1.03
N THR A 368 -20.69 22.99 -0.34
CA THR A 368 -21.15 22.13 0.77
C THR A 368 -22.10 21.06 0.26
N LEU A 369 -21.93 19.81 0.68
CA LEU A 369 -22.87 18.73 0.34
C LEU A 369 -24.21 18.97 1.02
N LEU A 370 -25.27 19.08 0.22
CA LEU A 370 -26.65 19.09 0.66
C LEU A 370 -27.42 18.09 -0.19
N PRO A 371 -27.55 16.82 0.26
CA PRO A 371 -28.10 15.76 -0.58
C PRO A 371 -29.57 16.01 -0.92
N SER A 372 -29.92 15.93 -2.21
CA SER A 372 -31.32 16.02 -2.66
C SER A 372 -32.21 14.91 -2.07
N ALA A 373 -31.59 13.81 -1.63
CA ALA A 373 -32.28 12.66 -1.05
C ALA A 373 -32.89 12.91 0.34
N ILE A 374 -32.43 13.92 1.08
CA ILE A 374 -32.92 14.22 2.43
C ILE A 374 -34.31 14.84 2.39
N ASP A 375 -34.66 15.54 1.31
CA ASP A 375 -35.94 16.24 1.24
C ASP A 375 -36.47 16.37 -0.19
N GLY A 376 -37.58 15.68 -0.47
CA GLY A 376 -38.34 15.87 -1.71
C GLY A 376 -39.14 17.18 -1.74
N SER A 377 -38.99 18.05 -0.72
CA SER A 377 -39.75 19.29 -0.54
C SER A 377 -38.95 20.58 -0.78
N ILE A 378 -37.64 20.53 -1.08
CA ILE A 378 -36.99 21.73 -1.63
C ILE A 378 -37.53 21.86 -3.05
N THR A 379 -38.54 22.71 -3.24
CA THR A 379 -38.85 23.29 -4.55
C THR A 379 -37.60 24.01 -5.01
N PHE A 380 -36.71 23.27 -5.66
CA PHE A 380 -35.49 23.77 -6.30
C PHE A 380 -35.94 24.77 -7.36
N THR A 381 -36.05 26.04 -6.99
CA THR A 381 -36.00 27.15 -7.95
C THR A 381 -34.53 27.34 -8.30
N SER A 382 -33.95 26.29 -8.91
CA SER A 382 -32.56 26.23 -9.31
C SER A 382 -32.28 27.32 -10.34
N SER A 383 -31.26 28.12 -10.10
CA SER A 383 -30.44 28.60 -11.20
C SER A 383 -29.27 27.62 -11.28
N ALA A 384 -29.28 26.72 -12.28
CA ALA A 384 -28.11 25.88 -12.53
C ALA A 384 -26.90 26.81 -12.74
N ILE A 385 -25.84 26.62 -11.95
CA ILE A 385 -24.63 27.42 -12.10
C ILE A 385 -23.78 26.79 -13.18
N THR A 386 -23.56 27.55 -14.26
CA THR A 386 -22.54 27.25 -15.27
C THR A 386 -21.17 27.51 -14.66
N ILE A 387 -20.36 26.47 -14.49
CA ILE A 387 -18.96 26.66 -14.12
C ILE A 387 -18.24 27.28 -15.32
N SER A 388 -17.52 28.37 -15.08
CA SER A 388 -16.86 29.18 -16.12
C SER A 388 -15.68 28.50 -16.83
N ASN A 389 -15.38 27.23 -16.53
CA ASN A 389 -14.43 26.40 -17.25
C ASN A 389 -14.96 24.95 -17.32
N PRO A 390 -15.48 24.50 -18.47
CA PRO A 390 -15.90 23.11 -18.63
C PRO A 390 -14.70 22.18 -18.46
N ILE A 391 -14.89 21.05 -17.76
CA ILE A 391 -13.90 19.98 -17.64
C ILE A 391 -13.51 19.53 -19.05
N PRO A 392 -12.27 19.80 -19.50
CA PRO A 392 -11.89 19.40 -20.85
C PRO A 392 -11.74 17.88 -20.88
N SER A 393 -12.43 17.25 -21.83
CA SER A 393 -12.15 15.92 -22.39
C SER A 393 -12.51 14.63 -21.63
N SER A 394 -13.47 14.65 -20.71
CA SER A 394 -14.04 13.42 -20.14
C SER A 394 -15.51 13.63 -19.81
N GLY A 395 -16.36 12.62 -19.98
CA GLY A 395 -17.83 12.69 -19.83
C GLY A 395 -18.41 13.12 -18.47
N LEU A 396 -17.68 13.84 -17.63
CA LEU A 396 -18.24 14.74 -16.62
C LEU A 396 -18.31 16.15 -17.21
N TYR A 397 -19.34 16.43 -18.01
CA TYR A 397 -19.66 17.81 -18.37
C TYR A 397 -20.30 18.51 -17.16
N ILE A 398 -19.70 19.61 -16.71
CA ILE A 398 -20.33 20.56 -15.79
C ILE A 398 -20.63 21.86 -16.56
N GLY A 399 -21.53 21.75 -17.55
CA GLY A 399 -22.10 22.83 -18.34
C GLY A 399 -23.63 22.63 -18.50
N GLU A 400 -24.35 23.59 -19.08
CA GLU A 400 -25.82 23.55 -19.21
C GLU A 400 -26.36 22.29 -19.90
N GLU A 401 -25.56 21.71 -20.81
CA GLU A 401 -25.84 20.42 -21.43
C GLU A 401 -24.75 19.43 -20.99
N GLY A 402 -25.03 18.72 -19.88
CA GLY A 402 -24.26 17.54 -19.46
C GLY A 402 -24.23 16.46 -20.56
N PRO A 403 -23.49 15.35 -20.39
CA PRO A 403 -23.56 14.24 -21.33
C PRO A 403 -25.02 13.77 -21.36
N ALA A 404 -25.71 14.02 -22.47
CA ALA A 404 -27.12 13.70 -22.73
C ALA A 404 -27.96 13.32 -21.49
N GLY A 405 -28.37 14.30 -20.68
CA GLY A 405 -29.48 14.13 -19.72
C GLY A 405 -29.20 14.24 -18.22
N TYR A 406 -28.00 14.64 -17.77
CA TYR A 406 -27.73 14.87 -16.33
C TYR A 406 -27.69 16.37 -15.98
N PRO A 407 -28.47 16.84 -14.98
CA PRO A 407 -28.41 18.22 -14.50
C PRO A 407 -27.09 18.49 -13.76
N SER A 408 -26.65 19.75 -13.74
CA SER A 408 -25.49 20.16 -12.95
C SER A 408 -25.64 19.70 -11.50
N PRO A 409 -24.62 19.07 -10.89
CA PRO A 409 -24.70 18.66 -9.50
C PRO A 409 -24.65 19.85 -8.54
N LEU A 410 -24.31 21.05 -9.04
CA LEU A 410 -24.19 22.28 -8.29
C LEU A 410 -25.44 23.15 -8.41
N TYR A 411 -25.88 23.70 -7.28
CA TYR A 411 -27.03 24.59 -7.24
C TYR A 411 -26.92 25.61 -6.10
N THR A 412 -27.71 26.69 -6.18
CA THR A 412 -27.93 27.63 -5.09
C THR A 412 -29.31 27.43 -4.49
N VAL A 413 -29.43 27.76 -3.21
CA VAL A 413 -30.74 27.85 -2.53
C VAL A 413 -31.19 29.31 -2.58
N PRO A 414 -32.49 29.60 -2.80
CA PRO A 414 -32.99 30.98 -2.78
C PRO A 414 -32.59 31.73 -1.50
N GLY A 415 -32.06 32.94 -1.67
CA GLY A 415 -31.54 33.75 -0.55
C GLY A 415 -30.14 33.38 -0.08
N SER A 416 -29.45 32.42 -0.71
CA SER A 416 -28.06 32.08 -0.43
C SER A 416 -27.14 32.38 -1.61
N THR A 417 -25.97 32.94 -1.33
CA THR A 417 -24.86 33.11 -2.28
C THR A 417 -23.93 31.88 -2.33
N LYS A 418 -24.16 30.87 -1.47
CA LYS A 418 -23.34 29.66 -1.40
C LYS A 418 -23.75 28.65 -2.47
N ILE A 419 -22.76 27.93 -2.97
CA ILE A 419 -22.93 26.82 -3.91
C ILE A 419 -23.04 25.52 -3.09
N TYR A 420 -24.03 24.70 -3.43
CA TYR A 420 -24.29 23.40 -2.82
C TYR A 420 -24.09 22.29 -3.85
N HIS A 421 -23.64 21.14 -3.35
CA HIS A 421 -23.53 19.91 -4.14
C HIS A 421 -24.71 18.99 -3.79
N SER A 422 -25.48 18.58 -4.80
CA SER A 422 -26.70 17.76 -4.65
C SER A 422 -26.44 16.31 -4.24
N GLY A 423 -25.20 15.85 -4.39
CA GLY A 423 -24.79 14.47 -4.12
C GLY A 423 -25.26 13.47 -5.17
N VAL A 424 -25.73 13.98 -6.32
CA VAL A 424 -26.04 13.19 -7.51
C VAL A 424 -24.83 13.22 -8.44
N PHE A 425 -24.44 12.06 -8.93
CA PHE A 425 -23.30 11.90 -9.84
C PHE A 425 -23.71 11.11 -11.09
N PRO A 426 -23.03 11.31 -12.24
CA PRO A 426 -23.21 10.43 -13.40
C PRO A 426 -22.92 8.98 -13.04
N GLU A 427 -23.67 8.05 -13.62
CA GLU A 427 -23.48 6.62 -13.36
C GLU A 427 -22.04 6.19 -13.66
N ARG A 428 -21.49 5.29 -12.82
CA ARG A 428 -20.10 4.79 -12.88
C ARG A 428 -18.99 5.82 -12.56
N THR A 429 -19.32 7.03 -12.13
CA THR A 429 -18.32 7.95 -11.57
C THR A 429 -17.67 7.34 -10.33
N PHE A 430 -16.35 7.38 -10.22
CA PHE A 430 -15.65 6.80 -9.06
C PHE A 430 -15.60 7.79 -7.90
N LEU A 431 -16.23 7.48 -6.77
CA LEU A 431 -16.23 8.36 -5.60
C LEU A 431 -15.07 8.04 -4.68
N ILE A 432 -14.30 9.05 -4.31
CA ILE A 432 -13.22 8.96 -3.32
C ILE A 432 -13.67 9.73 -2.09
N CYS A 433 -13.65 9.09 -0.93
CA CYS A 433 -13.82 9.75 0.37
C CYS A 433 -12.57 9.49 1.21
N ASN A 434 -11.52 10.25 0.92
CA ASN A 434 -10.27 10.22 1.65
C ASN A 434 -10.40 11.02 2.93
N HIS A 435 -10.48 10.34 4.08
CA HIS A 435 -10.54 11.02 5.38
C HIS A 435 -11.65 12.09 5.46
N GLY A 436 -12.75 11.90 4.73
CA GLY A 436 -13.80 12.89 4.52
C GLY A 436 -14.70 13.18 5.72
N ASP A 437 -14.28 12.82 6.94
CA ASP A 437 -14.95 13.11 8.21
C ASP A 437 -16.48 12.88 8.14
N GLU A 438 -17.28 13.94 8.19
CA GLU A 438 -18.74 13.91 8.15
C GLU A 438 -19.31 13.25 6.88
N LEU A 439 -18.57 13.25 5.76
CA LEU A 439 -18.98 12.64 4.49
C LEU A 439 -18.77 11.11 4.45
N THR A 440 -18.02 10.55 5.40
CA THR A 440 -17.66 9.11 5.43
C THR A 440 -18.90 8.21 5.40
N ALA A 441 -19.90 8.51 6.23
CA ALA A 441 -21.14 7.73 6.31
C ALA A 441 -22.12 8.04 5.17
N TRP A 442 -22.03 9.23 4.58
CA TRP A 442 -22.84 9.64 3.42
C TRP A 442 -22.40 8.95 2.13
N THR A 443 -21.09 8.77 1.93
CA THR A 443 -20.50 8.23 0.69
C THR A 443 -21.19 6.97 0.16
N PRO A 444 -21.42 5.88 0.94
CA PRO A 444 -22.07 4.69 0.41
C PRO A 444 -23.53 4.94 -0.02
N LEU A 445 -24.23 5.88 0.64
CA LEU A 445 -25.61 6.25 0.29
C LEU A 445 -25.65 7.05 -1.03
N LEU A 446 -24.76 8.04 -1.18
CA LEU A 446 -24.64 8.82 -2.40
C LEU A 446 -24.23 7.94 -3.59
N ALA A 447 -23.30 7.02 -3.34
CA ALA A 447 -22.85 6.04 -4.31
C ALA A 447 -24.00 5.12 -4.77
N ALA A 448 -24.82 4.65 -3.83
CA ALA A 448 -25.98 3.80 -4.15
C ALA A 448 -27.02 4.54 -5.00
N LEU A 449 -27.31 5.81 -4.67
CA LEU A 449 -28.25 6.63 -5.44
C LEU A 449 -27.74 6.91 -6.87
N SER A 450 -26.43 7.08 -7.03
CA SER A 450 -25.79 7.43 -8.30
C SER A 450 -25.20 6.22 -9.06
N LYS A 451 -25.38 4.99 -8.55
CA LYS A 451 -24.77 3.75 -9.09
C LYS A 451 -23.26 3.90 -9.35
N CYS A 452 -22.56 4.46 -8.38
CA CYS A 452 -21.15 4.79 -8.48
C CYS A 452 -20.31 3.79 -7.66
N PRO A 453 -19.18 3.29 -8.19
CA PRO A 453 -18.17 2.64 -7.34
C PRO A 453 -17.51 3.67 -6.42
N PHE A 454 -16.93 3.21 -5.30
CA PHE A 454 -16.26 4.11 -4.38
C PHE A 454 -15.08 3.48 -3.63
N VAL A 455 -14.23 4.36 -3.08
CA VAL A 455 -13.29 4.04 -2.00
C VAL A 455 -13.49 5.02 -0.83
N ILE A 456 -13.54 4.49 0.38
CA ILE A 456 -13.63 5.28 1.61
C ILE A 456 -12.43 4.94 2.48
N ILE A 457 -11.77 5.95 3.05
CA ILE A 457 -10.67 5.80 4.02
C ILE A 457 -11.10 6.46 5.35
N PRO A 458 -11.81 5.73 6.24
CA PRO A 458 -12.38 6.32 7.45
C PRO A 458 -11.29 6.75 8.45
N CYS A 459 -11.42 7.95 9.02
CA CYS A 459 -10.55 8.43 10.11
C CYS A 459 -11.34 8.73 11.40
N CYS A 460 -12.39 9.53 11.30
CA CYS A 460 -13.21 10.04 12.39
C CYS A 460 -14.63 9.46 12.36
N SER A 461 -15.25 9.34 13.53
CA SER A 461 -16.60 8.79 13.65
C SER A 461 -17.63 9.91 13.73
N PHE A 462 -18.34 10.13 12.61
CA PHE A 462 -19.48 11.05 12.50
C PHE A 462 -20.73 10.29 12.04
N ASP A 463 -21.88 10.62 12.64
CA ASP A 463 -23.17 10.10 12.20
C ASP A 463 -23.67 10.84 10.95
N LEU A 464 -24.80 10.40 10.36
CA LEU A 464 -25.37 11.08 9.19
C LEU A 464 -25.87 12.51 9.47
N ALA A 465 -25.98 12.93 10.73
CA ALA A 465 -26.28 14.31 11.09
C ALA A 465 -25.02 15.19 11.23
N GLY A 466 -23.82 14.63 11.01
CA GLY A 466 -22.55 15.33 11.17
C GLY A 466 -22.09 15.46 12.61
N ARG A 467 -22.64 14.67 13.54
CA ARG A 467 -22.26 14.71 14.97
C ARG A 467 -21.24 13.63 15.26
N LYS A 468 -20.25 13.95 16.09
CA LYS A 468 -19.30 12.94 16.59
C LYS A 468 -20.06 11.86 17.35
N PHE A 469 -19.84 10.61 16.98
CA PHE A 469 -20.49 9.47 17.63
C PHE A 469 -19.48 8.35 17.87
N ARG A 470 -19.88 7.38 18.72
CA ARG A 470 -19.17 6.11 18.82
C ARG A 470 -20.06 5.07 18.15
N ALA A 471 -19.60 4.52 17.05
CA ALA A 471 -20.24 3.36 16.44
C ALA A 471 -20.33 2.25 17.49
N ALA A 472 -21.54 1.98 17.97
CA ALA A 472 -21.76 0.84 18.84
C ALA A 472 -21.55 -0.42 18.00
N THR A 473 -20.86 -1.42 18.55
CA THR A 473 -20.91 -2.79 18.01
C THR A 473 -22.38 -3.15 17.99
N ARG A 474 -23.05 -3.10 16.83
CA ARG A 474 -24.49 -3.34 16.71
C ARG A 474 -24.75 -4.70 17.34
N LYS A 475 -25.28 -4.72 18.56
CA LYS A 475 -25.77 -5.94 19.20
C LYS A 475 -26.74 -6.52 18.20
N GLN A 476 -26.49 -7.75 17.81
CA GLN A 476 -27.38 -8.58 17.02
C GLN A 476 -28.82 -8.36 17.51
N LEU A 477 -29.64 -7.71 16.68
CA LEU A 477 -31.09 -7.88 16.69
C LEU A 477 -31.43 -9.21 16.00
N CYS A 478 -30.75 -10.26 16.42
CA CYS A 478 -31.08 -11.64 16.09
C CYS A 478 -31.01 -12.39 17.42
N GLN A 479 -32.19 -12.76 17.91
CA GLN A 479 -32.36 -13.67 19.03
C GLN A 479 -31.59 -14.97 18.73
N GLY A 480 -30.78 -15.42 19.69
CA GLY A 480 -30.08 -16.69 19.60
C GLY A 480 -28.83 -16.70 20.45
N GLN A 481 -28.92 -17.36 21.60
CA GLN A 481 -27.79 -17.65 22.47
C GLN A 481 -26.68 -18.37 21.67
N GLN A 482 -25.54 -17.71 21.43
CA GLN A 482 -24.26 -18.42 21.28
C GLN A 482 -23.07 -17.46 21.46
N GLN A 483 -22.39 -17.66 22.60
CA GLN A 483 -21.00 -17.33 22.88
C GLN A 483 -20.56 -15.86 22.77
N ARG A 484 -20.68 -15.18 23.92
CA ARG A 484 -19.74 -14.14 24.37
C ARG A 484 -18.29 -14.65 24.31
N ARG A 485 -17.65 -14.46 23.16
CA ARG A 485 -16.26 -14.01 23.10
C ARG A 485 -16.31 -12.57 22.60
N GLU A 486 -16.61 -11.65 23.52
CA GLU A 486 -16.45 -10.21 23.30
C GLU A 486 -14.95 -9.92 23.09
N LEU A 487 -14.47 -10.12 21.86
CA LEU A 487 -13.23 -9.53 21.41
C LEU A 487 -13.43 -8.02 21.51
N LYS A 488 -12.72 -7.35 22.43
CA LYS A 488 -12.73 -5.89 22.59
C LYS A 488 -12.37 -5.25 21.24
N ARG A 489 -13.38 -4.85 20.46
CA ARG A 489 -13.16 -4.11 19.20
C ARG A 489 -12.69 -2.71 19.53
N SER A 490 -11.71 -2.21 18.79
CA SER A 490 -11.28 -0.82 18.92
C SER A 490 -12.37 0.11 18.37
N THR A 491 -12.40 1.37 18.82
CA THR A 491 -13.31 2.39 18.28
C THR A 491 -13.17 2.51 16.76
N TYR A 492 -11.95 2.36 16.24
CA TYR A 492 -11.70 2.37 14.79
C TYR A 492 -12.38 1.19 14.11
N GLN A 493 -12.20 -0.03 14.64
CA GLN A 493 -12.84 -1.21 14.07
C GLN A 493 -14.37 -1.09 14.06
N SER A 494 -14.97 -0.53 15.12
CA SER A 494 -16.42 -0.30 15.15
C SER A 494 -16.88 0.69 14.06
N LEU A 495 -16.08 1.71 13.74
CA LEU A 495 -16.36 2.62 12.62
C LEU A 495 -16.29 1.87 11.28
N ILE A 496 -15.24 1.07 11.08
CA ILE A 496 -15.10 0.25 9.86
C ILE A 496 -16.32 -0.67 9.70
N ASP A 497 -16.69 -1.39 10.76
CA ASP A 497 -17.84 -2.29 10.74
C ASP A 497 -19.14 -1.52 10.43
N TYR A 498 -19.29 -0.30 10.94
CA TYR A 498 -20.46 0.55 10.65
C TYR A 498 -20.55 0.90 9.17
N ILE A 499 -19.45 1.38 8.57
CA ILE A 499 -19.41 1.76 7.15
C ILE A 499 -19.59 0.54 6.24
N GLU A 500 -18.96 -0.60 6.57
CA GLU A 500 -19.13 -1.86 5.85
C GLU A 500 -20.60 -2.33 5.88
N ASN A 501 -21.25 -2.30 7.05
CA ASN A 501 -22.66 -2.66 7.19
C ASN A 501 -23.58 -1.74 6.39
N LEU A 502 -23.35 -0.41 6.43
CA LEU A 502 -24.11 0.54 5.62
C LEU A 502 -23.97 0.25 4.12
N SER A 503 -22.75 -0.04 3.68
CA SER A 503 -22.44 -0.28 2.28
C SER A 503 -23.06 -1.59 1.76
N VAL A 504 -23.01 -2.65 2.56
CA VAL A 504 -23.69 -3.93 2.25
C VAL A 504 -25.20 -3.75 2.26
N GLU A 505 -25.76 -3.00 3.22
CA GLU A 505 -27.20 -2.76 3.31
C GLU A 505 -27.75 -2.08 2.05
N VAL A 506 -27.00 -1.15 1.45
CA VAL A 506 -27.39 -0.49 0.19
C VAL A 506 -26.95 -1.24 -1.08
N GLY A 507 -26.45 -2.48 -0.95
CA GLY A 507 -26.27 -3.42 -2.05
C GLY A 507 -24.88 -3.50 -2.67
N PHE A 508 -23.84 -2.94 -2.05
CA PHE A 508 -22.47 -3.05 -2.55
C PHE A 508 -21.80 -4.37 -2.15
N LYS A 509 -20.98 -4.90 -3.05
CA LYS A 509 -19.95 -5.87 -2.71
C LYS A 509 -18.75 -5.12 -2.15
N ILE A 510 -18.28 -5.52 -0.97
CA ILE A 510 -17.22 -4.82 -0.25
C ILE A 510 -15.92 -5.59 -0.26
N GLU A 511 -14.85 -4.88 -0.56
CA GLU A 511 -13.46 -5.33 -0.43
C GLU A 511 -12.70 -4.34 0.45
N LYS A 512 -11.67 -4.83 1.15
CA LYS A 512 -10.90 -4.03 2.12
C LYS A 512 -9.42 -4.15 1.87
N GLU A 513 -8.73 -3.02 1.87
CA GLU A 513 -7.29 -2.94 1.62
C GLU A 513 -6.62 -2.11 2.71
N TRP A 514 -5.55 -2.64 3.32
CA TRP A 514 -4.72 -1.85 4.21
C TRP A 514 -3.69 -1.08 3.37
N LEU A 515 -3.90 0.22 3.19
CA LEU A 515 -3.03 1.07 2.38
C LEU A 515 -1.64 1.23 2.98
N ARG A 516 -0.63 1.37 2.12
CA ARG A 516 0.78 1.60 2.48
C ARG A 516 1.08 3.10 2.56
N ILE A 517 0.34 3.79 3.42
CA ILE A 517 0.44 5.23 3.69
C ILE A 517 0.95 5.48 5.12
N PRO A 518 1.60 6.63 5.42
CA PRO A 518 2.08 6.98 6.75
C PRO A 518 0.94 7.40 7.71
N SER A 519 -0.14 6.62 7.75
CA SER A 519 -1.33 6.87 8.58
C SER A 519 -1.63 5.70 9.51
N THR A 520 -2.11 5.99 10.72
CA THR A 520 -2.68 4.97 11.62
C THR A 520 -4.11 4.57 11.21
N ARG A 521 -4.72 5.29 10.26
CA ARG A 521 -6.08 5.09 9.75
C ARG A 521 -6.02 4.72 8.27
N ASN A 522 -5.34 3.64 7.96
CA ASN A 522 -4.99 3.26 6.59
C ASN A 522 -5.87 2.16 5.98
N LEU A 523 -7.01 1.82 6.57
CA LEU A 523 -7.92 0.84 5.96
C LEU A 523 -8.84 1.53 4.94
N ALA A 524 -8.73 1.13 3.68
CA ALA A 524 -9.66 1.49 2.61
C ALA A 524 -10.80 0.46 2.51
N ILE A 525 -12.02 0.95 2.33
CA ILE A 525 -13.23 0.17 2.05
C ILE A 525 -13.64 0.48 0.61
N LEU A 526 -13.65 -0.52 -0.25
CA LEU A 526 -14.05 -0.41 -1.65
C LEU A 526 -15.45 -0.97 -1.84
N GLY A 527 -16.31 -0.22 -2.53
CA GLY A 527 -17.63 -0.66 -2.94
C GLY A 527 -17.72 -0.77 -4.45
N THR A 528 -18.06 -1.96 -4.94
CA THR A 528 -18.39 -2.19 -6.35
C THR A 528 -19.87 -2.52 -6.52
N VAL A 529 -20.48 -1.95 -7.55
CA VAL A 529 -21.90 -2.17 -7.85
C VAL A 529 -22.06 -3.60 -8.35
N SER A 530 -22.91 -4.39 -7.70
CA SER A 530 -23.20 -5.76 -8.16
C SER A 530 -23.90 -5.71 -9.53
N PRO A 531 -23.45 -6.48 -10.53
CA PRO A 531 -24.09 -6.52 -11.85
C PRO A 531 -25.53 -7.10 -11.82
N MET A 532 -26.03 -7.59 -10.68
CA MET A 532 -27.36 -8.19 -10.54
C MET A 532 -28.36 -7.42 -9.65
N SER A 533 -28.22 -6.10 -9.47
CA SER A 533 -29.32 -5.34 -8.86
C SER A 533 -30.34 -4.95 -9.94
N GLY A 534 -31.49 -5.63 -9.93
CA GLY A 534 -32.62 -5.34 -10.81
C GLY A 534 -33.08 -3.87 -10.70
N LYS A 535 -33.90 -3.44 -11.68
CA LYS A 535 -34.39 -2.06 -11.93
C LYS A 535 -35.10 -1.32 -10.78
N ASN A 536 -35.02 -1.79 -9.54
CA ASN A 536 -35.62 -1.14 -8.39
C ASN A 536 -34.70 -0.01 -7.89
N SER A 537 -35.23 1.21 -7.85
CA SER A 537 -34.54 2.37 -7.29
C SER A 537 -34.11 2.08 -5.84
N CYS A 538 -32.83 2.24 -5.50
CA CYS A 538 -32.32 2.13 -4.13
C CYS A 538 -32.80 3.29 -3.24
N GLU A 539 -33.43 4.31 -3.83
CA GLU A 539 -33.87 5.53 -3.16
C GLU A 539 -34.79 5.31 -1.94
N PRO A 540 -35.82 4.44 -1.95
CA PRO A 540 -36.65 4.21 -0.77
C PRO A 540 -35.86 3.61 0.40
N LEU A 541 -34.90 2.74 0.10
CA LEU A 541 -34.02 2.14 1.10
C LEU A 541 -33.07 3.19 1.68
N VAL A 542 -32.43 4.00 0.83
CA VAL A 542 -31.54 5.08 1.27
C VAL A 542 -32.31 6.08 2.15
N LYS A 543 -33.52 6.51 1.75
CA LYS A 543 -34.37 7.38 2.58
C LYS A 543 -34.72 6.76 3.93
N LYS A 544 -35.00 5.45 3.96
CA LYS A 544 -35.23 4.72 5.22
C LYS A 544 -34.00 4.71 6.13
N ILE A 545 -32.80 4.51 5.56
CA ILE A 545 -31.54 4.55 6.32
C ILE A 545 -31.28 5.95 6.85
N ILE A 546 -31.43 7.01 6.02
CA ILE A 546 -31.26 8.41 6.44
C ILE A 546 -32.12 8.71 7.67
N ARG A 547 -33.42 8.34 7.63
CA ARG A 547 -34.32 8.53 8.78
C ARG A 547 -33.88 7.74 10.01
N ARG A 548 -33.50 6.47 9.83
CA ARG A 548 -33.07 5.58 10.91
C ARG A 548 -31.83 6.10 11.64
N GLU A 549 -30.86 6.60 10.88
CA GLU A 549 -29.56 7.06 11.40
C GLU A 549 -29.60 8.55 11.78
N GLY A 550 -30.76 9.22 11.68
CA GLY A 550 -30.94 10.62 12.06
C GLY A 550 -30.37 11.64 11.07
N GLY A 551 -30.12 11.25 9.82
CA GLY A 551 -29.55 12.11 8.78
C GLY A 551 -30.40 13.32 8.39
N GLU A 552 -31.68 13.38 8.78
CA GLU A 552 -32.51 14.60 8.65
C GLU A 552 -31.89 15.80 9.38
N GLY A 553 -31.10 15.57 10.43
CA GLY A 553 -30.36 16.61 11.13
C GLY A 553 -29.23 17.25 10.32
N TRP A 554 -28.84 16.68 9.18
CA TRP A 554 -27.77 17.21 8.32
C TRP A 554 -28.08 18.61 7.79
N VAL A 555 -29.33 18.86 7.38
CA VAL A 555 -29.74 20.17 6.83
C VAL A 555 -29.58 21.26 7.88
N ALA A 556 -29.97 20.96 9.12
CA ALA A 556 -29.81 21.86 10.26
C ALA A 556 -28.33 22.07 10.59
N MET A 557 -27.50 21.03 10.57
CA MET A 557 -26.05 21.15 10.79
C MET A 557 -25.37 22.01 9.73
N VAL A 558 -25.64 21.73 8.45
CA VAL A 558 -25.12 22.51 7.31
C VAL A 558 -25.58 23.97 7.42
N THR A 559 -26.77 24.23 7.96
CA THR A 559 -27.31 25.59 8.14
C THR A 559 -26.76 26.31 9.37
N ALA A 560 -26.59 25.63 10.50
CA ALA A 560 -26.03 26.20 11.72
C ALA A 560 -24.55 26.59 11.55
N ASN A 561 -23.76 25.76 10.85
CA ASN A 561 -22.38 26.11 10.50
C ASN A 561 -22.30 27.40 9.67
N LYS A 562 -23.37 27.80 8.95
CA LYS A 562 -23.44 29.07 8.20
C LYS A 562 -23.44 30.27 9.14
N GLU A 563 -24.19 30.21 10.24
CA GLU A 563 -24.34 31.34 11.16
C GLU A 563 -23.04 31.61 11.91
N THR A 564 -22.30 30.55 12.27
CA THR A 564 -21.02 30.67 12.96
C THR A 564 -19.93 31.27 12.04
N GLU A 565 -19.85 30.84 10.78
CA GLU A 565 -18.87 31.40 9.81
C GLU A 565 -19.14 32.88 9.46
N ILE A 566 -20.40 33.30 9.40
CA ILE A 566 -20.77 34.71 9.16
C ILE A 566 -20.38 35.58 10.37
N LEU A 567 -20.62 35.10 11.58
CA LEU A 567 -20.22 35.81 12.81
C LEU A 567 -18.69 35.90 12.96
N GLU A 568 -17.96 34.85 12.58
CA GLU A 568 -16.49 34.87 12.61
C GLU A 568 -15.88 35.77 11.53
N SER A 569 -16.45 35.80 10.31
CA SER A 569 -15.97 36.69 9.25
C SER A 569 -16.26 38.17 9.53
N ASN A 570 -17.42 38.49 10.11
CA ASN A 570 -17.74 39.87 10.53
C ASN A 570 -16.85 40.35 11.68
N ASN A 571 -16.49 39.49 12.63
CA ASN A 571 -15.56 39.82 13.72
C ASN A 571 -14.11 40.05 13.26
N VAL A 572 -13.68 39.46 12.13
CA VAL A 572 -12.34 39.67 11.57
C VAL A 572 -12.27 41.00 10.80
N THR A 573 -13.36 41.44 10.17
CA THR A 573 -13.45 42.78 9.56
C THR A 573 -13.49 43.90 10.59
N ASP A 574 -14.19 43.72 11.72
CA ASP A 574 -14.24 44.73 12.79
C ASP A 574 -12.91 44.88 13.56
N GLN A 575 -12.02 43.88 13.49
CA GLN A 575 -10.66 43.99 14.05
C GLN A 575 -9.62 44.55 13.06
N ALA A 576 -9.96 44.72 11.78
CA ALA A 576 -9.09 45.33 10.78
C ALA A 576 -9.30 46.85 10.64
N ASP A 577 -10.42 47.37 11.14
CA ASP A 577 -10.78 48.80 11.14
C ASP A 577 -10.49 49.51 12.48
N HIS A 578 -9.63 48.92 13.33
CA HIS A 578 -9.14 49.52 14.57
C HIS A 578 -7.61 49.57 14.67
#